data_AF-A0A949IH10-F1
#
_entry.id   AF-A0A949IH10-F1
#
_cell.length_a   1.000
_cell.length_b   1.000
_cell.length_c   1.000
_cell.angle_alpha   90.00
_cell.angle_beta   90.00
_cell.angle_gamma   90.00
#
_symmetry.space_group_name_H-M   'P 1'
#
loop_
_entity.id
_entity.type
_entity.pdbx_description
1 polymer ?
#
loop_
_entity_poly.entity_id
_entity_poly.type
_entity_poly.pdbx_seq_one_letter_code
_entity_poly.pdbx_strand_id
1 'polypeptide(L)' 'MSTIWQETKYVGTGFLQDNGTIILNLKREVAGIVLHDELRYEPNNPNYQAVLAHISPIKPGERVSVSPWNQPLHCN' A
#
# COMPACT_ATOMS: atom_id res chain seq x y z
N MET A 1 -1.82 -33.44 3.76
CA MET A 1 -1.26 -32.49 2.77
C MET A 1 -1.73 -31.12 3.18
N SER A 2 -0.88 -30.34 3.86
CA SER A 2 -1.28 -29.04 4.42
C SER A 2 -1.12 -27.96 3.35
N THR A 3 -2.25 -27.43 2.87
CA THR A 3 -2.28 -26.25 2.00
C THR A 3 -1.73 -25.06 2.79
N ILE A 4 -0.51 -24.64 2.48
CA ILE A 4 0.06 -23.39 2.99
C ILE A 4 -0.63 -22.27 2.22
N TRP A 5 -1.62 -21.63 2.83
CA TRP A 5 -2.10 -20.34 2.36
C TRP A 5 -0.97 -19.34 2.55
N GLN A 6 -0.28 -18.97 1.46
CA GLN A 6 0.57 -17.79 1.51
C GLN A 6 -0.36 -16.57 1.60
N GLU A 7 -0.64 -16.13 2.82
CA GLU A 7 -1.14 -14.79 3.07
C GLU A 7 -0.18 -13.84 2.35
N THR A 8 -0.60 -13.24 1.24
CA THR A 8 0.19 -12.20 0.61
C THR A 8 0.06 -10.99 1.52
N LYS A 9 0.90 -10.94 2.55
CA LYS A 9 1.05 -9.81 3.46
C LYS A 9 1.74 -8.70 2.68
N TYR A 10 0.97 -7.99 1.87
CA TYR A 10 1.35 -6.64 1.49
C TYR A 10 1.38 -5.83 2.75
N VAL A 11 2.57 -5.64 3.29
CA VAL A 11 2.80 -4.80 4.46
C VAL A 11 3.53 -3.59 3.93
N GLY A 12 2.82 -2.48 3.88
CA GLY A 12 3.41 -1.21 3.53
C GLY A 12 3.26 -0.17 4.64
N THR A 13 3.99 0.92 4.49
CA THR A 13 3.76 2.14 5.27
C THR A 13 3.43 3.27 4.30
N GLY A 14 2.42 4.06 4.65
CA GLY A 14 2.01 5.26 3.95
C GLY A 14 2.42 6.47 4.77
N PHE A 15 2.95 7.49 4.11
CA PHE A 15 3.35 8.75 4.74
C PHE A 15 2.75 9.90 3.94
N LEU A 16 1.93 10.73 4.61
CA LEU A 16 1.47 11.99 4.02
C LEU A 16 2.46 13.08 4.42
N GLN A 17 3.28 13.55 3.48
CA GLN A 17 4.21 14.65 3.70
C GLN A 17 3.46 15.97 3.95
N ASP A 18 4.13 16.94 4.60
CA ASP A 18 3.57 18.26 4.89
C ASP A 18 3.21 19.06 3.63
N ASN A 19 3.90 18.80 2.51
CA ASN A 19 3.59 19.39 1.20
C ASN A 19 2.40 18.70 0.48
N GLY A 20 1.73 17.76 1.15
CA GLY A 20 0.61 17.00 0.59
C GLY A 20 1.01 15.83 -0.32
N THR A 21 2.29 15.46 -0.42
CA THR A 21 2.70 14.28 -1.20
C THR A 21 2.47 13.01 -0.38
N ILE A 22 1.85 11.99 -0.98
CA ILE A 22 1.75 10.66 -0.38
C ILE A 22 2.94 9.81 -0.85
N ILE A 23 3.64 9.19 0.10
CA ILE A 23 4.68 8.20 -0.16
C ILE A 23 4.20 6.86 0.39
N LEU A 24 4.17 5.83 -0.46
CA LEU A 24 3.91 4.46 -0.05
C LEU A 24 5.20 3.64 -0.17
N ASN A 25 5.64 3.08 0.94
CA ASN A 25 6.70 2.08 0.97
C ASN A 25 6.04 0.71 1.08
N LEU A 26 6.11 -0.10 0.02
CA LEU A 26 5.45 -1.39 -0.07
C LEU A 26 6.47 -2.51 0.00
N LYS A 27 6.15 -3.56 0.78
CA LYS A 27 6.89 -4.82 0.79
C LYS A 27 5.98 -5.93 0.29
N ARG A 28 6.48 -6.72 -0.67
CA ARG A 28 5.81 -7.92 -1.20
C ARG A 28 6.79 -9.09 -1.14
N GLU A 29 6.31 -10.26 -0.75
CA GLU A 29 7.05 -11.51 -0.92
C GLU A 29 6.43 -12.32 -2.05
N VAL A 30 7.25 -12.79 -3.00
CA VAL A 30 6.83 -13.63 -4.13
C VAL A 30 7.81 -14.79 -4.26
N ALA A 31 7.33 -16.02 -4.09
CA ALA A 31 8.14 -17.25 -4.19
C ALA A 31 9.43 -17.21 -3.33
N GLY A 32 9.35 -16.66 -2.13
CA GLY A 32 10.48 -16.51 -1.19
C GLY A 32 11.40 -15.32 -1.48
N ILE A 33 11.10 -14.50 -2.50
CA ILE A 33 11.82 -13.27 -2.82
C ILE A 33 11.08 -12.09 -2.23
N VAL A 34 11.78 -11.27 -1.44
CA VAL A 34 11.26 -10.01 -0.88
C VAL A 34 11.54 -8.86 -1.84
N LEU A 35 10.49 -8.20 -2.29
CA LEU A 35 10.52 -6.99 -3.12
C LEU A 35 10.10 -5.78 -2.29
N HIS A 36 10.81 -4.67 -2.49
CA HIS A 36 10.48 -3.37 -1.91
C HIS A 36 10.19 -2.39 -3.06
N ASP A 37 9.15 -1.58 -2.89
CA ASP A 37 8.76 -0.56 -3.87
C ASP A 37 8.39 0.74 -3.16
N GLU A 38 8.76 1.88 -3.75
CA GLU A 38 8.40 3.21 -3.26
C GLU A 38 7.55 3.91 -4.32
N LEU A 39 6.30 4.19 -3.98
CA LEU A 39 5.36 4.89 -4.86
C LEU A 39 5.09 6.29 -4.33
N ARG A 40 5.18 7.29 -5.22
CA ARG A 40 4.95 8.69 -4.88
C ARG A 40 3.74 9.25 -5.63
N TYR A 41 2.81 9.83 -4.88
CA TYR A 41 1.61 10.47 -5.42
C TYR A 41 1.59 11.94 -4.99
N GLU A 42 1.90 12.82 -5.93
CA GLU A 42 1.74 14.27 -5.76
C GLU A 42 0.25 14.65 -5.80
N PRO A 43 -0.17 15.79 -5.21
CA PRO A 43 -1.57 16.21 -5.18
C PRO A 43 -2.25 16.33 -6.55
N ASN A 44 -1.48 16.54 -7.61
CA ASN A 44 -1.94 16.63 -9.00
C ASN A 44 -2.05 15.26 -9.70
N ASN A 45 -1.62 14.16 -9.07
CA ASN A 45 -1.68 12.83 -9.63
C ASN A 45 -3.14 12.38 -9.73
N PRO A 46 -3.61 11.85 -10.87
CA PRO A 46 -5.00 11.42 -11.04
C PRO A 46 -5.45 10.35 -10.03
N ASN A 47 -4.51 9.55 -9.50
CA ASN A 47 -4.79 8.52 -8.52
C ASN A 47 -4.69 9.00 -7.06
N TYR A 48 -4.29 10.26 -6.84
CA TYR A 48 -4.01 10.79 -5.50
C TYR A 48 -5.18 10.61 -4.53
N GLN A 49 -6.39 10.98 -4.95
CA GLN A 49 -7.58 10.92 -4.09
C GLN A 49 -7.95 9.48 -3.73
N ALA A 50 -7.82 8.55 -4.66
CA ALA A 50 -8.06 7.14 -4.39
C ALA A 50 -7.07 6.61 -3.34
N VAL A 51 -5.78 6.91 -3.52
CA VAL A 51 -4.73 6.49 -2.59
C VAL A 51 -4.92 7.12 -1.22
N LEU A 52 -5.22 8.42 -1.16
CA LEU A 52 -5.50 9.12 0.09
C LEU A 52 -6.66 8.47 0.85
N ALA A 53 -7.76 8.16 0.15
CA ALA A 53 -8.92 7.51 0.75
C ALA A 53 -8.59 6.12 1.32
N HIS A 54 -7.72 5.36 0.64
CA HIS A 54 -7.30 4.03 1.08
C HIS A 54 -6.45 4.04 2.35
N ILE A 55 -5.61 5.07 2.52
CA ILE A 55 -4.73 5.22 3.70
C ILE A 55 -5.33 6.10 4.79
N SER A 56 -6.54 6.63 4.57
CA SER A 56 -7.23 7.48 5.53
C SER A 56 -7.86 6.66 6.67
N PRO A 57 -8.02 7.24 7.87
CA PRO A 57 -7.65 8.61 8.24
C PRO A 57 -6.14 8.78 8.46
N ILE A 58 -5.57 9.86 7.90
CA ILE A 58 -4.16 10.25 8.06
C ILE A 58 -4.02 11.77 7.99
N LYS A 59 -3.13 12.36 8.79
CA LYS A 59 -2.78 13.80 8.72
C LYS A 59 -1.41 14.03 8.08
N PRO A 60 -1.13 15.24 7.57
CA PRO A 60 0.22 15.62 7.17
C PRO A 60 1.21 15.40 8.33
N GLY A 61 2.36 14.79 8.02
CA GLY A 61 3.37 14.37 8.97
C GLY A 61 3.16 12.99 9.60
N GLU A 62 2.00 12.34 9.40
CA GLU A 62 1.70 11.04 9.98
C GLU A 62 2.07 9.87 9.07
N ARG A 63 2.43 8.73 9.70
CA ARG A 63 2.62 7.45 9.03
C ARG A 63 1.56 6.45 9.45
N VAL A 64 1.07 5.67 8.51
CA VAL A 64 0.07 4.61 8.75
C VAL A 64 0.51 3.30 8.09
N SER A 65 0.00 2.19 8.62
CA SER A 65 0.12 0.89 7.94
C SER A 65 -0.80 0.85 6.72
N VAL A 66 -0.28 0.33 5.60
CA VAL A 66 -1.03 0.22 4.35
C VAL A 66 -1.39 -1.25 4.13
N SER A 67 -2.68 -1.51 4.10
CA SER A 67 -3.23 -2.80 3.70
C SER A 67 -3.16 -2.98 2.18
N PRO A 68 -3.12 -4.23 1.67
CA PRO A 68 -3.28 -4.47 0.24
C PRO A 68 -4.55 -3.81 -0.29
N TRP A 69 -4.50 -3.35 -1.52
CA TRP A 69 -5.71 -2.95 -2.23
C TRP A 69 -6.54 -4.22 -2.45
N ASN A 70 -7.75 -4.28 -1.89
CA ASN A 70 -8.68 -5.39 -2.16
C ASN A 70 -8.99 -5.37 -3.67
N GLN A 71 -8.26 -6.15 -4.45
CA GLN A 71 -8.76 -6.57 -5.74
C GLN A 71 -9.76 -7.69 -5.46
N PRO A 72 -10.94 -7.70 -6.09
CA PRO A 72 -11.85 -8.83 -5.94
C PRO A 72 -11.08 -10.10 -6.28
N LEU A 73 -11.05 -11.03 -5.33
CA LEU A 73 -10.58 -12.39 -5.59
C LEU A 73 -11.48 -12.93 -6.71
N HIS A 74 -10.96 -13.00 -7.93
CA HIS A 74 -11.55 -13.84 -8.96
C HIS A 74 -11.43 -15.28 -8.45
N CYS A 75 -12.48 -15.75 -7.76
CA CYS A 75 -12.71 -17.17 -7.60
C CYS A 75 -13.01 -17.73 -8.99
N ASN A 76 -12.09 -18.55 -9.48
CA ASN A 76 -12.30 -19.39 -10.66
C ASN A 76 -13.13 -20.62 -10.27
#